data_AF-A0A357B2P5-F1
#
_entry.id   AF-A0A357B2P5-F1
#
_cell.length_a   1.000
_cell.length_b   1.000
_cell.length_c   1.000
_cell.angle_alpha   90.00
_cell.angle_beta   90.00
_cell.angle_gamma   90.00
#
_symmetry.space_group_name_H-M   'P 1'
#
loop_
_entity.id
_entity.type
_entity.pdbx_description
1 polymer ?
#
loop_
_entity_poly.entity_id
_entity_poly.type
_entity_poly.pdbx_seq_one_letter_code
_entity_poly.pdbx_strand_id
1 'polypeptide(L)'
;MEHTKPSLLRTIFGMMMNPAGALGGTLSGRWYLSAAVSALAFGLFFAQTGLDLYKTGQKEWSFVLLSAGMGVAYGLVVIPLIAAVMWAILKAAKTDKSLLQAISAFCLSYSGALIYGILGLVFSLAMGWKTSVAFGVTGVLWAIGPMMFTIRELTGGENALSVPLATLVGAMVLISWSVFGSL
;
A
#
# COMPACT_ATOMS: atom_id res chain seq x y z
N MET A 1 -36.25 -10.99 4.70
CA MET A 1 -35.32 -9.95 5.21
C MET A 1 -34.92 -9.09 4.02
N GLU A 2 -35.38 -7.85 3.98
CA GLU A 2 -35.04 -6.89 2.91
C GLU A 2 -33.53 -6.65 2.88
N HIS A 3 -32.88 -7.04 1.78
CA HIS A 3 -31.52 -6.61 1.48
C HIS A 3 -31.54 -5.12 1.12
N THR A 4 -31.48 -4.25 2.13
CA THR A 4 -31.19 -2.84 1.93
C THR A 4 -29.80 -2.75 1.31
N LYS A 5 -29.73 -2.36 0.02
CA LYS A 5 -28.46 -2.07 -0.65
C LYS A 5 -27.67 -1.11 0.24
N PRO A 6 -26.43 -1.44 0.65
CA PRO A 6 -25.63 -0.52 1.45
C PRO A 6 -25.54 0.80 0.69
N SER A 7 -25.74 1.92 1.39
CA SER A 7 -25.67 3.24 0.76
C SER A 7 -24.32 3.40 0.07
N LEU A 8 -24.29 4.02 -1.11
CA LEU A 8 -23.07 4.24 -1.90
C LEU A 8 -21.93 4.84 -1.03
N LEU A 9 -22.28 5.77 -0.15
CA LEU A 9 -21.35 6.37 0.82
C LEU A 9 -20.74 5.33 1.77
N ARG A 10 -21.54 4.43 2.34
CA ARG A 10 -21.05 3.38 3.24
C ARG A 10 -20.13 2.39 2.52
N THR A 11 -20.40 2.11 1.25
CA THR A 11 -19.54 1.28 0.41
C THR A 11 -18.21 1.96 0.10
N ILE A 12 -18.23 3.26 -0.25
CA ILE A 12 -17.01 4.04 -0.52
C ILE A 12 -16.14 4.15 0.74
N PHE A 13 -16.73 4.56 1.87
CA PHE A 13 -15.99 4.64 3.14
C PHE A 13 -15.51 3.26 3.61
N GLY A 14 -16.32 2.22 3.42
CA GLY A 14 -15.94 0.84 3.73
C GLY A 14 -14.75 0.37 2.89
N MET A 15 -14.76 0.65 1.58
CA MET A 15 -13.63 0.37 0.69
C MET A 15 -12.38 1.18 1.04
N MET A 16 -12.54 2.41 1.54
CA MET A 16 -11.42 3.22 2.00
C MET A 16 -10.79 2.66 3.28
N MET A 17 -11.60 2.21 4.24
CA MET A 17 -11.10 1.71 5.52
C MET A 17 -10.63 0.25 5.47
N ASN A 18 -11.28 -0.60 4.67
CA ASN A 18 -10.90 -2.00 4.48
C ASN A 18 -11.10 -2.43 3.02
N PRO A 19 -10.21 -2.01 2.11
CA PRO A 19 -10.23 -2.45 0.71
C PRO A 19 -10.08 -3.96 0.60
N ALA A 20 -9.30 -4.60 1.50
CA ALA A 20 -9.09 -6.03 1.51
C ALA A 20 -10.37 -6.81 1.84
N GLY A 21 -11.16 -6.40 2.83
CA GLY A 21 -12.44 -7.03 3.16
C GLY A 21 -13.56 -6.67 2.18
N ALA A 22 -13.55 -5.48 1.61
CA ALA A 22 -14.52 -5.08 0.58
C ALA A 22 -14.31 -5.82 -0.75
N LEU A 23 -13.04 -6.12 -1.10
CA LEU A 23 -12.68 -6.81 -2.34
C LEU A 23 -12.39 -8.31 -2.13
N GLY A 24 -12.35 -8.78 -0.89
CA GLY A 24 -11.92 -10.14 -0.53
C GLY A 24 -12.79 -11.24 -1.12
N GLY A 25 -14.09 -11.00 -1.30
CA GLY A 25 -15.01 -11.93 -1.97
C GLY A 25 -14.93 -11.89 -3.51
N THR A 26 -14.46 -10.79 -4.09
CA THR A 26 -14.37 -10.62 -5.56
C THR A 26 -12.99 -11.00 -6.10
N LEU A 27 -11.97 -10.96 -5.25
CA LEU A 27 -10.57 -11.27 -5.59
C LEU A 27 -10.09 -12.62 -5.04
N SER A 28 -10.96 -13.39 -4.37
CA SER A 28 -10.65 -14.74 -3.89
C SER A 28 -10.34 -15.69 -5.06
N GLY A 29 -9.07 -15.74 -5.46
CA GLY A 29 -8.58 -16.52 -6.60
C GLY A 29 -7.65 -15.76 -7.54
N ARG A 30 -7.58 -14.43 -7.46
CA ARG A 30 -6.74 -13.58 -8.33
C ARG A 30 -5.69 -12.79 -7.53
N TRP A 31 -4.88 -13.50 -6.75
CA TRP A 31 -3.83 -12.92 -5.90
C TRP A 31 -2.84 -12.02 -6.66
N TYR A 32 -2.61 -12.31 -7.95
CA TYR A 32 -1.76 -11.51 -8.82
C TYR A 32 -2.31 -10.08 -9.06
N LEU A 33 -3.63 -9.88 -9.01
CA LEU A 33 -4.22 -8.54 -9.10
C LEU A 33 -3.95 -7.73 -7.84
N SER A 34 -3.97 -8.37 -6.66
CA SER A 34 -3.58 -7.72 -5.41
C SER A 34 -2.12 -7.29 -5.47
N ALA A 35 -1.22 -8.16 -5.91
CA ALA A 35 0.20 -7.82 -6.09
C ALA A 35 0.41 -6.68 -7.11
N ALA A 36 -0.40 -6.62 -8.16
CA ALA A 36 -0.36 -5.51 -9.12
C ALA A 36 -0.72 -4.16 -8.45
N VAL A 37 -1.68 -4.14 -7.51
CA VAL A 37 -2.03 -2.92 -6.77
C VAL A 37 -0.84 -2.39 -5.98
N SER A 38 -0.12 -3.23 -5.24
CA SER A 38 1.08 -2.79 -4.51
C SER A 38 2.21 -2.39 -5.47
N ALA A 39 2.43 -3.15 -6.54
CA ALA A 39 3.43 -2.82 -7.56
C ALA A 39 3.21 -1.43 -8.17
N LEU A 40 1.97 -1.12 -8.56
CA LEU A 40 1.63 0.18 -9.13
C LEU A 40 1.70 1.30 -8.08
N ALA A 41 1.24 1.05 -6.85
CA ALA A 41 1.31 2.03 -5.77
C ALA A 41 2.76 2.47 -5.51
N PHE A 42 3.65 1.50 -5.32
CA PHE A 42 5.06 1.77 -5.05
C PHE A 42 5.81 2.28 -6.28
N GLY A 43 5.46 1.78 -7.48
CA GLY A 43 5.96 2.31 -8.75
C GLY A 43 5.68 3.80 -8.90
N LEU A 44 4.44 4.23 -8.68
CA LEU A 44 4.06 5.65 -8.74
C LEU A 44 4.69 6.48 -7.62
N PHE A 45 4.81 5.92 -6.42
CA PHE A 45 5.42 6.62 -5.29
C PHE A 45 6.91 6.91 -5.55
N PHE A 46 7.66 5.90 -6.00
CA PHE A 46 9.08 6.06 -6.29
C PHE A 46 9.30 6.89 -7.56
N ALA A 47 8.47 6.71 -8.59
CA ALA A 47 8.50 7.57 -9.79
C ALA A 47 8.31 9.04 -9.43
N GLN A 48 7.38 9.37 -8.53
CA GLN A 48 7.21 10.74 -8.04
C GLN A 48 8.43 11.24 -7.27
N THR A 49 9.09 10.38 -6.48
CA THR A 49 10.33 10.74 -5.80
C THR A 49 11.42 11.07 -6.81
N GLY A 50 11.59 10.24 -7.85
CA GLY A 50 12.51 10.51 -8.95
C GLY A 50 12.16 11.79 -9.72
N LEU A 51 10.88 12.02 -10.03
CA LEU A 51 10.41 13.24 -10.69
C LEU A 51 10.73 14.50 -9.88
N ASP A 52 10.54 14.45 -8.55
CA ASP A 52 10.83 15.58 -7.68
C ASP A 52 12.33 15.91 -7.65
N LEU A 53 13.19 14.88 -7.63
CA LEU A 53 14.66 15.03 -7.69
C LEU A 53 15.15 15.49 -9.07
N TYR A 54 14.47 15.09 -10.14
CA TYR A 54 14.73 15.59 -11.49
C TYR A 54 14.36 17.08 -11.62
N LYS A 55 13.18 17.47 -11.11
CA LYS A 55 12.72 18.88 -11.14
C LYS A 55 13.61 19.83 -10.32
N THR A 56 14.32 19.33 -9.31
CA THR A 56 15.29 20.11 -8.53
C THR A 56 16.68 20.14 -9.17
N GLY A 57 16.89 19.47 -10.29
CA GLY A 57 18.19 19.35 -10.96
C GLY A 57 19.19 18.47 -10.21
N GLN A 58 18.76 17.70 -9.21
CA GLN A 58 19.64 16.83 -8.43
C GLN A 58 19.94 15.51 -9.14
N LYS A 59 19.01 15.04 -9.99
CA LYS A 59 19.12 13.76 -10.71
C LYS A 59 18.64 13.90 -12.15
N GLU A 60 19.03 12.94 -12.98
CA GLU A 60 18.65 12.88 -14.39
C GLU A 60 17.32 12.16 -14.62
N TRP A 61 16.78 12.28 -15.84
CA TRP A 61 15.59 11.55 -16.26
C TRP A 61 15.75 10.02 -16.17
N SER A 62 16.96 9.51 -16.39
CA SER A 62 17.32 8.09 -16.21
C SER A 62 17.00 7.59 -14.79
N PHE A 63 17.20 8.44 -13.77
CA PHE A 63 16.88 8.14 -12.39
C PHE A 63 15.38 8.04 -12.13
N VAL A 64 14.55 8.78 -12.87
CA VAL A 64 13.08 8.69 -12.77
C VAL A 64 12.61 7.29 -13.20
N LEU A 65 13.11 6.80 -14.34
CA LEU A 65 12.79 5.47 -14.85
C LEU A 65 13.28 4.37 -13.91
N LEU A 66 14.51 4.51 -13.40
CA LEU A 66 15.06 3.59 -12.40
C LEU A 66 14.21 3.59 -11.12
N SER A 67 13.79 4.76 -10.64
CA SER A 67 12.93 4.88 -9.47
C SER A 67 11.59 4.17 -9.68
N ALA A 68 10.94 4.37 -10.83
CA ALA A 68 9.71 3.68 -11.17
C ALA A 68 9.89 2.15 -11.17
N GLY A 69 10.96 1.65 -11.81
CA GLY A 69 11.30 0.22 -11.84
C GLY A 69 11.57 -0.36 -10.45
N MET A 70 12.34 0.36 -9.63
CA MET A 70 12.62 -0.02 -8.24
C MET A 70 11.34 -0.04 -7.40
N GLY A 71 10.45 0.94 -7.57
CA GLY A 71 9.15 0.96 -6.90
C GLY A 71 8.27 -0.23 -7.28
N VAL A 72 8.22 -0.61 -8.56
CA VAL A 72 7.50 -1.80 -9.02
C VAL A 72 8.09 -3.07 -8.40
N ALA A 73 9.43 -3.22 -8.44
CA ALA A 73 10.11 -4.36 -7.82
C ALA A 73 9.85 -4.42 -6.31
N TYR A 74 9.87 -3.27 -5.63
CA TYR A 74 9.55 -3.16 -4.21
C TYR A 74 8.12 -3.63 -3.91
N GLY A 75 7.14 -3.17 -4.69
CA GLY A 75 5.74 -3.56 -4.54
C GLY A 75 5.45 -5.03 -4.87
N LEU A 76 6.25 -5.66 -5.75
CA LEU A 76 6.11 -7.07 -6.13
C LEU A 76 6.86 -8.05 -5.22
N VAL A 77 7.95 -7.60 -4.60
CA VAL A 77 8.85 -8.49 -3.83
C VAL A 77 8.78 -8.16 -2.35
N VAL A 78 9.09 -6.92 -1.98
CA VAL A 78 9.21 -6.52 -0.58
C VAL A 78 7.86 -6.58 0.14
N ILE A 79 6.79 -6.11 -0.49
CA ILE A 79 5.46 -6.13 0.13
C ILE A 79 4.94 -7.55 0.38
N PRO A 80 4.97 -8.48 -0.58
CA PRO A 80 4.63 -9.88 -0.31
C PRO A 80 5.53 -10.56 0.73
N LEU A 81 6.82 -10.23 0.76
CA LEU A 81 7.74 -10.75 1.78
C LEU A 81 7.36 -10.26 3.18
N ILE A 82 7.07 -8.96 3.33
CA ILE A 82 6.55 -8.40 4.59
C ILE A 82 5.26 -9.12 4.97
N ALA A 83 4.32 -9.30 4.03
CA ALA A 83 3.08 -10.00 4.30
C ALA A 83 3.30 -11.47 4.72
N ALA A 84 4.33 -12.15 4.19
CA ALA A 84 4.69 -13.50 4.58
C ALA A 84 5.28 -13.57 6.00
N VAL A 85 6.15 -12.61 6.36
CA VAL A 85 6.68 -12.48 7.74
C VAL A 85 5.53 -12.20 8.70
N MET A 86 4.65 -11.27 8.35
CA MET A 86 3.45 -10.95 9.11
C MET A 86 2.55 -12.16 9.29
N TRP A 87 2.30 -12.92 8.23
CA TRP A 87 1.55 -14.17 8.30
C TRP A 87 2.21 -15.19 9.24
N ALA A 88 3.54 -15.34 9.21
CA ALA A 88 4.25 -16.27 10.10
C ALA A 88 4.05 -15.89 11.58
N ILE A 89 4.15 -14.60 11.91
CA ILE A 89 3.86 -14.07 13.26
C ILE A 89 2.40 -14.34 13.65
N LEU A 90 1.46 -14.08 12.73
CA LEU A 90 0.03 -14.28 12.97
C LEU A 90 -0.36 -15.76 13.08
N LYS A 91 0.37 -16.64 12.41
CA LYS A 91 0.19 -18.10 12.51
C LYS A 91 0.56 -18.61 13.90
N ALA A 92 1.59 -18.03 14.54
CA ALA A 92 1.89 -18.30 15.94
C ALA A 92 0.75 -17.84 16.88
N ALA A 93 -0.03 -16.84 16.47
CA ALA A 93 -1.24 -16.37 17.14
C ALA A 93 -2.53 -17.15 16.76
N LYS A 94 -2.40 -18.33 16.14
CA LYS A 94 -3.51 -19.23 15.74
C LYS A 94 -4.51 -18.64 14.73
N THR A 95 -4.06 -17.84 13.76
CA THR A 95 -4.92 -17.42 12.64
C THR A 95 -5.25 -18.58 11.68
N ASP A 96 -6.48 -18.63 11.19
CA ASP A 96 -6.96 -19.65 10.22
C ASP A 96 -6.71 -19.27 8.74
N LYS A 97 -6.12 -18.10 8.50
CA LYS A 97 -5.95 -17.54 7.14
C LYS A 97 -4.73 -18.12 6.43
N SER A 98 -4.85 -18.35 5.13
CA SER A 98 -3.75 -18.87 4.31
C SER A 98 -2.73 -17.77 3.98
N LEU A 99 -1.49 -18.16 3.65
CA LEU A 99 -0.42 -17.24 3.27
C LEU A 99 -0.83 -16.34 2.09
N LEU A 100 -1.47 -16.91 1.07
CA LEU A 100 -1.93 -16.17 -0.12
C LEU A 100 -3.02 -15.15 0.22
N GLN A 101 -3.88 -15.44 1.19
CA GLN A 101 -4.88 -14.50 1.68
C GLN A 101 -4.22 -13.33 2.41
N ALA A 102 -3.21 -13.60 3.25
CA ALA A 102 -2.44 -12.56 3.92
C ALA A 102 -1.72 -11.66 2.91
N ILE A 103 -1.00 -12.25 1.94
CA ILE A 103 -0.34 -11.48 0.86
C ILE A 103 -1.33 -10.60 0.11
N SER A 104 -2.47 -11.17 -0.30
CA SER A 104 -3.48 -10.42 -1.05
C SER A 104 -4.05 -9.25 -0.24
N ALA A 105 -4.32 -9.46 1.06
CA ALA A 105 -4.86 -8.44 1.93
C ALA A 105 -3.85 -7.30 2.20
N PHE A 106 -2.59 -7.65 2.43
CA PHE A 106 -1.52 -6.66 2.61
C PHE A 106 -1.29 -5.85 1.32
N CYS A 107 -1.24 -6.48 0.15
CA CYS A 107 -1.07 -5.76 -1.10
C CYS A 107 -2.25 -4.83 -1.41
N LEU A 108 -3.49 -5.25 -1.12
CA LEU A 108 -4.69 -4.43 -1.30
C LEU A 108 -4.80 -3.26 -0.31
N SER A 109 -4.14 -3.36 0.84
CA SER A 109 -4.06 -2.25 1.81
C SER A 109 -3.38 -1.01 1.22
N TYR A 110 -2.57 -1.17 0.17
CA TYR A 110 -1.94 -0.07 -0.56
C TYR A 110 -2.81 0.53 -1.67
N SER A 111 -4.08 0.14 -1.80
CA SER A 111 -5.00 0.74 -2.78
C SER A 111 -5.17 2.26 -2.58
N GLY A 112 -5.17 2.74 -1.34
CA GLY A 112 -5.12 4.17 -1.05
C GLY A 112 -3.84 4.82 -1.56
N ALA A 113 -2.68 4.23 -1.28
CA ALA A 113 -1.40 4.71 -1.78
C ALA A 113 -1.37 4.79 -3.32
N LEU A 114 -2.01 3.85 -4.02
CA LEU A 114 -2.19 3.90 -5.47
C LEU A 114 -3.02 5.12 -5.92
N ILE A 115 -4.17 5.37 -5.28
CA ILE A 115 -5.04 6.52 -5.60
C ILE A 115 -4.29 7.83 -5.37
N TYR A 116 -3.66 7.99 -4.20
CA TYR A 116 -2.83 9.15 -3.89
C TYR A 116 -1.66 9.27 -4.88
N GLY A 117 -1.07 8.15 -5.28
CA GLY A 117 -0.01 8.09 -6.28
C GLY A 117 -0.45 8.65 -7.64
N ILE A 118 -1.64 8.27 -8.11
CA ILE A 118 -2.23 8.75 -9.37
C ILE A 118 -2.51 10.26 -9.28
N LEU A 119 -3.15 10.70 -8.20
CA LEU A 119 -3.44 12.13 -7.99
C LEU A 119 -2.15 12.95 -7.93
N GLY A 120 -1.16 12.47 -7.18
CA GLY A 120 0.15 13.11 -7.09
C GLY A 120 0.82 13.24 -8.44
N LEU A 121 0.81 12.20 -9.27
CA LEU A 121 1.36 12.27 -10.62
C LEU A 121 0.64 13.32 -11.49
N VAL A 122 -0.70 13.34 -11.46
CA VAL A 122 -1.50 14.33 -12.22
C VAL A 122 -1.16 15.75 -11.80
N PHE A 123 -1.11 16.03 -10.49
CA PHE A 123 -0.75 17.37 -10.00
C PHE A 123 0.71 17.73 -10.27
N SER A 124 1.62 16.74 -10.22
CA SER A 124 3.04 16.93 -10.55
C SER A 124 3.22 17.35 -12.01
N LEU A 125 2.50 16.72 -12.93
CA LEU A 125 2.56 17.01 -14.36
C LEU A 125 1.81 18.29 -14.74
N ALA A 126 0.63 18.52 -14.16
CA ALA A 126 -0.22 19.67 -14.49
C ALA A 126 0.26 20.98 -13.85
N MET A 127 0.77 20.94 -12.61
CA MET A 127 1.09 22.15 -11.83
C MET A 127 2.58 22.27 -11.50
N GLY A 128 3.42 21.34 -11.95
CA GLY A 128 4.86 21.34 -11.67
C GLY A 128 5.23 21.11 -10.21
N TRP A 129 4.27 20.77 -9.34
CA TRP A 129 4.49 20.61 -7.90
C TRP A 129 5.38 19.42 -7.54
N LYS A 130 6.01 19.51 -6.36
CA LYS A 130 6.73 18.41 -5.73
C LYS A 130 5.73 17.54 -4.96
N THR A 131 5.39 16.38 -5.50
CA THR A 131 4.25 15.58 -5.01
C THR A 131 4.64 14.32 -4.27
N SER A 132 5.92 13.93 -4.28
CA SER A 132 6.39 12.73 -3.58
C SER A 132 6.14 12.80 -2.07
N VAL A 133 6.39 13.96 -1.46
CA VAL A 133 6.13 14.17 -0.03
C VAL A 133 4.64 14.35 0.23
N ALA A 134 3.97 15.20 -0.56
CA ALA A 134 2.57 15.59 -0.31
C ALA A 134 1.56 14.46 -0.61
N PHE A 135 1.79 13.66 -1.65
CA PHE A 135 0.88 12.60 -2.10
C PHE A 135 1.48 11.22 -1.90
N GLY A 136 2.78 11.06 -2.15
CA GLY A 136 3.46 9.77 -1.99
C GLY A 136 3.52 9.31 -0.52
N VAL A 137 4.21 10.07 0.34
CA VAL A 137 4.31 9.74 1.78
C VAL A 137 2.94 9.72 2.43
N THR A 138 2.08 10.69 2.10
CA THR A 138 0.68 10.70 2.57
C THR A 138 -0.07 9.44 2.17
N GLY A 139 0.09 8.97 0.92
CA GLY A 139 -0.53 7.73 0.45
C GLY A 139 -0.04 6.49 1.21
N VAL A 140 1.26 6.41 1.51
CA VAL A 140 1.86 5.34 2.31
C VAL A 140 1.36 5.38 3.77
N LEU A 141 1.33 6.57 4.38
CA LEU A 141 0.81 6.75 5.74
C LEU A 141 -0.68 6.41 5.80
N TRP A 142 -1.43 6.76 4.76
CA TRP A 142 -2.85 6.45 4.67
C TRP A 142 -3.09 4.93 4.59
N ALA A 143 -2.18 4.17 3.97
CA ALA A 143 -2.24 2.70 3.93
C ALA A 143 -2.09 2.03 5.31
N ILE A 144 -1.59 2.74 6.34
CA ILE A 144 -1.50 2.22 7.72
C ILE A 144 -2.90 1.92 8.28
N GLY A 145 -3.92 2.73 7.96
CA GLY A 145 -5.31 2.50 8.39
C GLY A 145 -5.87 1.17 7.88
N PRO A 146 -5.95 0.96 6.55
CA PRO A 146 -6.29 -0.32 5.93
C PRO A 146 -5.47 -1.50 6.43
N MET A 147 -4.18 -1.29 6.68
CA MET A 147 -3.28 -2.33 7.18
C MET A 147 -3.58 -2.72 8.62
N MET A 148 -3.84 -1.77 9.52
CA MET A 148 -4.29 -2.04 10.88
C MET A 148 -5.60 -2.83 10.87
N PHE A 149 -6.54 -2.46 10.00
CA PHE A 149 -7.79 -3.20 9.86
C PHE A 149 -7.54 -4.62 9.36
N THR A 150 -6.69 -4.78 8.35
CA THR A 150 -6.31 -6.09 7.81
C THR A 150 -5.68 -6.96 8.88
N ILE A 151 -4.68 -6.47 9.61
CA ILE A 151 -4.03 -7.23 10.68
C ILE A 151 -5.04 -7.59 11.77
N ARG A 152 -5.94 -6.66 12.13
CA ARG A 152 -7.01 -6.91 13.09
C ARG A 152 -7.99 -7.99 12.64
N GLU A 153 -8.32 -8.03 11.36
CA GLU A 153 -9.14 -9.09 10.77
C GLU A 153 -8.41 -10.44 10.83
N LEU A 154 -7.09 -10.44 10.63
CA LEU A 154 -6.26 -11.65 10.70
C LEU A 154 -6.00 -12.13 12.13
N THR A 155 -6.02 -11.25 13.15
CA THR A 155 -5.83 -11.59 14.58
C THR A 155 -7.13 -11.91 15.31
N GLY A 156 -8.28 -11.97 14.63
CA GLY A 156 -9.56 -12.21 15.29
C GLY A 156 -10.07 -11.02 16.13
N GLY A 157 -9.60 -9.81 15.85
CA GLY A 157 -10.08 -8.58 16.47
C GLY A 157 -9.13 -7.91 17.47
N GLU A 158 -7.96 -8.49 17.74
CA GLU A 158 -7.04 -8.02 18.78
C GLU A 158 -6.28 -6.74 18.39
N ASN A 159 -6.70 -5.61 18.99
CA ASN A 159 -6.05 -4.31 18.77
C ASN A 159 -4.61 -4.25 19.29
N ALA A 160 -4.31 -4.98 20.38
CA ALA A 160 -3.01 -4.95 21.04
C ALA A 160 -1.87 -5.46 20.14
N LEU A 161 -2.17 -6.42 19.25
CA LEU A 161 -1.22 -6.91 18.24
C LEU A 161 -1.27 -6.08 16.95
N SER A 162 -2.45 -5.61 16.57
CA SER A 162 -2.65 -4.95 15.26
C SER A 162 -1.94 -3.62 15.14
N VAL A 163 -1.95 -2.80 16.20
CA VAL A 163 -1.34 -1.46 16.18
C VAL A 163 0.19 -1.55 16.08
N PRO A 164 0.92 -2.26 16.96
CA PRO A 164 2.38 -2.34 16.87
C PRO A 164 2.88 -2.93 15.55
N LEU A 165 2.18 -3.95 15.04
CA LEU A 165 2.54 -4.61 13.79
C LEU A 165 2.37 -3.69 12.58
N ALA A 166 1.25 -2.95 12.50
CA ALA A 166 1.06 -1.97 11.43
C ALA A 166 2.09 -0.82 11.51
N THR A 167 2.42 -0.36 12.72
CA THR A 167 3.47 0.66 12.93
C THR A 167 4.83 0.16 12.46
N LEU A 168 5.19 -1.08 12.77
CA LEU A 168 6.45 -1.69 12.35
C LEU A 168 6.53 -1.77 10.81
N VAL A 169 5.46 -2.21 10.14
CA VAL A 169 5.42 -2.24 8.68
C VAL A 169 5.51 -0.84 8.07
N GLY A 170 4.78 0.13 8.61
CA GLY A 170 4.87 1.53 8.19
C GLY A 170 6.30 2.08 8.33
N ALA A 171 6.95 1.82 9.46
CA ALA A 171 8.33 2.24 9.71
C ALA A 171 9.31 1.61 8.70
N MET A 172 9.22 0.30 8.46
CA MET A 172 10.08 -0.38 7.47
C MET A 172 9.95 0.24 6.07
N VAL A 173 8.72 0.55 5.64
CA VAL A 173 8.47 1.16 4.33
C VAL A 173 9.05 2.58 4.26
N LEU A 174 8.83 3.40 5.29
CA LEU A 174 9.34 4.77 5.32
C LEU A 174 10.87 4.84 5.39
N ILE A 175 11.49 3.96 6.18
CA ILE A 175 12.95 3.85 6.25
C ILE A 175 13.51 3.45 4.89
N SER A 176 12.91 2.43 4.25
CA SER A 176 13.35 1.97 2.91
C SER A 176 13.27 3.09 1.87
N TRP A 177 12.19 3.87 1.90
CA TRP A 177 12.05 5.03 1.02
C TRP A 177 13.04 6.15 1.34
N SER A 178 13.26 6.47 2.62
CA SER A 178 14.21 7.50 3.03
C SER A 178 15.63 7.17 2.60
N VAL A 179 16.03 5.89 2.69
CA VAL A 179 17.32 5.41 2.20
C VAL A 179 17.40 5.49 0.69
N PHE A 180 16.31 5.19 -0.03
CA PHE A 180 16.28 5.30 -1.49
C PHE A 180 16.40 6.77 -1.95
N GLY A 181 15.70 7.69 -1.29
CA GLY A 181 15.72 9.11 -1.64
C GLY A 181 17.05 9.82 -1.37
N SER A 182 17.95 9.21 -0.60
CA SER A 182 19.29 9.74 -0.33
C SER A 182 20.38 9.19 -1.25
N LEU A 183 20.06 8.23 -2.12
CA LEU A 183 20.96 7.71 -3.17
C LEU A 183 21.12 8.71 -4.32
#